data_AF-A0A7X6S9S2-F1
#
_entry.id   AF-A0A7X6S9S2-F1
#
_cell.length_a   1.000
_cell.length_b   1.000
_cell.length_c   1.000
_cell.angle_alpha   90.00
_cell.angle_beta   90.00
_cell.angle_gamma   90.00
#
_symmetry.space_group_name_H-M   'P 1'
#
loop_
_entity.id
_entity.type
_entity.pdbx_description
1 polymer ?
#
loop_
_entity_poly.entity_id
_entity_poly.type
_entity_poly.pdbx_seq_one_letter_code
_entity_poly.pdbx_strand_id
1 'polypeptide(L)'
;MGRILYIIKFLFDKNIPIREKWWVIIPLIYILSPADLIPFPILGLGIVDDLVMLGFLLTIVYDKTKKYYFDKRHEDKDIIENVEYEIDEDEEK
;
A
#
# COMPACT_ATOMS: atom_id res chain seq x y z
N MET A 1 -8.57 -10.62 -9.41
CA MET A 1 -7.30 -10.03 -9.92
C MET A 1 -6.18 -10.42 -8.98
N GLY A 2 -5.05 -10.92 -9.49
CA GLY A 2 -3.93 -11.33 -8.64
C GLY A 2 -3.34 -10.13 -7.88
N ARG A 3 -2.98 -10.31 -6.60
CA ARG A 3 -2.39 -9.25 -5.75
C ARG A 3 -1.14 -8.62 -6.36
N ILE A 4 -0.36 -9.42 -7.10
CA ILE A 4 0.83 -9.01 -7.85
C ILE A 4 0.51 -7.98 -8.94
N LEU A 5 -0.69 -8.05 -9.55
CA LEU A 5 -1.09 -7.12 -10.60
C LEU A 5 -1.20 -5.68 -10.08
N TYR A 6 -1.60 -5.49 -8.82
CA TYR A 6 -1.66 -4.16 -8.20
C TYR A 6 -0.28 -3.57 -7.97
N ILE A 7 0.73 -4.40 -7.67
CA ILE A 7 2.12 -3.95 -7.50
C ILE A 7 2.68 -3.51 -8.86
N ILE A 8 2.45 -4.30 -9.91
CA ILE A 8 2.85 -3.92 -11.27
C ILE A 8 2.13 -2.63 -11.67
N LYS A 9 0.82 -2.54 -11.44
CA LYS A 9 0.04 -1.33 -11.71
C LYS A 9 0.60 -0.12 -10.95
N PHE A 10 0.91 -0.25 -9.66
CA PHE A 10 1.52 0.79 -8.84
C PHE A 10 2.82 1.34 -9.44
N LEU A 11 3.69 0.46 -9.91
CA LEU A 11 4.98 0.84 -10.48
C LEU A 11 4.83 1.60 -11.80
N PHE A 12 3.89 1.19 -12.65
CA PHE A 12 3.62 1.83 -13.95
C PHE A 12 2.64 3.01 -13.89
N ASP A 13 2.00 3.26 -12.74
CA ASP A 13 1.02 4.34 -12.58
C ASP A 13 1.70 5.71 -12.59
N LYS A 14 1.31 6.59 -13.53
CA LYS A 14 1.89 7.95 -13.63
C LYS A 14 1.38 8.90 -12.54
N ASN A 15 0.28 8.58 -11.86
CA ASN A 15 -0.29 9.40 -10.79
C ASN A 15 0.48 9.28 -9.47
N ILE A 16 1.37 8.29 -9.35
CA ILE A 16 2.12 8.01 -8.13
C ILE A 16 3.46 8.73 -8.21
N PRO A 17 3.81 9.58 -7.22
CA PRO A 17 5.07 10.30 -7.23
C PRO A 17 6.26 9.33 -7.20
N ILE A 18 7.32 9.67 -7.92
CA ILE A 18 8.52 8.83 -8.06
C ILE A 18 9.12 8.47 -6.69
N ARG A 19 9.03 9.39 -5.71
CA ARG A 19 9.48 9.16 -4.32
C ARG A 19 8.78 7.98 -3.65
N GLU A 20 7.48 7.78 -3.90
CA GLU A 20 6.74 6.64 -3.33
C GLU A 20 7.01 5.35 -4.09
N LYS A 21 7.38 5.41 -5.38
CA LYS A 21 7.81 4.24 -6.15
C LYS A 21 9.13 3.66 -5.64
N TRP A 22 10.07 4.50 -5.23
CA TRP A 22 11.36 4.05 -4.66
C TRP A 22 11.19 3.14 -3.45
N TRP A 23 10.19 3.41 -2.61
CA TRP A 23 9.85 2.58 -1.44
C TRP A 23 9.38 1.17 -1.80
N VAL A 24 8.95 0.93 -3.04
CA VAL A 24 8.55 -0.39 -3.55
C VAL A 24 9.68 -1.01 -4.39
N ILE A 25 10.40 -0.19 -5.17
CA ILE A 25 11.48 -0.64 -6.07
C ILE A 25 12.68 -1.17 -5.29
N ILE A 26 13.13 -0.47 -4.23
CA ILE A 26 14.27 -0.91 -3.41
C ILE A 26 14.03 -2.33 -2.83
N PRO A 27 12.88 -2.60 -2.18
CA PRO A 27 12.51 -3.95 -1.77
C PRO A 27 12.51 -4.96 -2.90
N LEU A 28 11.96 -4.61 -4.06
CA LEU A 28 11.82 -5.52 -5.18
C LEU A 28 13.17 -5.93 -5.75
N ILE A 29 14.10 -4.98 -5.85
CA ILE A 29 15.49 -5.23 -6.27
C ILE A 29 16.19 -6.15 -5.28
N TYR A 30 16.00 -5.92 -3.97
CA TYR A 30 16.58 -6.77 -2.93
C TYR A 30 16.07 -8.23 -3.03
N ILE A 31 14.78 -8.44 -3.29
CA ILE A 31 14.21 -9.77 -3.48
C ILE A 31 14.81 -10.47 -4.72
N LEU A 32 15.10 -9.71 -5.79
CA LEU A 32 15.67 -10.25 -7.03
C LEU A 32 17.18 -10.55 -6.92
N SER A 33 17.90 -9.78 -6.11
CA SER A 33 19.35 -9.92 -5.92
C SER A 33 19.73 -9.61 -4.46
N PRO A 34 19.52 -10.55 -3.52
CA PRO A 34 19.88 -10.37 -2.11
C PRO A 34 21.39 -10.36 -1.86
N ALA A 35 22.19 -10.71 -2.88
CA ALA A 35 23.53 -11.26 -2.72
C ALA A 35 24.63 -10.30 -2.23
N ASP A 36 24.45 -8.98 -2.23
CA ASP A 36 25.61 -8.05 -2.17
C ASP A 36 25.59 -6.98 -1.06
N LEU A 37 24.69 -7.05 -0.07
CA LEU A 37 24.60 -5.99 0.97
C LEU A 37 25.28 -6.32 2.31
N ILE A 38 25.44 -7.59 2.68
CA ILE A 38 26.01 -7.97 3.98
C ILE A 38 26.97 -9.15 3.80
N PRO A 39 28.30 -8.91 3.75
CA PRO A 39 29.28 -9.99 3.76
C PRO A 39 29.46 -10.44 5.21
N PHE A 40 28.61 -11.34 5.72
CA PHE A 40 28.90 -11.97 7.01
C PHE A 40 28.33 -13.38 7.16
N PRO A 41 29.17 -14.43 7.14
CA PRO A 41 28.77 -15.77 7.49
C PRO A 41 28.89 -15.95 9.01
N ILE A 42 27.85 -15.59 9.77
CA ILE A 42 27.75 -16.00 11.18
C ILE A 42 26.63 -17.04 11.29
N LEU A 43 27.05 -18.31 11.25
CA LEU A 43 26.40 -19.44 11.93
C LEU A 43 24.86 -19.52 11.80
N GLY A 44 24.33 -19.65 10.58
CA GLY A 44 22.93 -20.03 10.35
C GLY A 44 21.86 -18.99 10.71
N LEU A 45 22.24 -17.84 11.26
CA LEU A 45 21.32 -16.72 11.52
C LEU A 45 20.97 -15.91 10.26
N GLY A 46 21.76 -16.04 9.20
CA GLY A 46 21.51 -15.34 7.92
C GLY A 46 20.15 -15.67 7.30
N ILE A 47 19.66 -16.90 7.44
CA ILE A 47 18.37 -17.31 6.86
C ILE A 47 17.19 -16.67 7.61
N VAL A 48 17.31 -16.55 8.94
CA VAL A 48 16.28 -15.91 9.77
C VAL A 48 16.24 -14.42 9.47
N ASP A 49 17.41 -13.79 9.36
CA ASP A 49 17.54 -12.39 8.96
C ASP A 49 16.89 -12.15 7.58
N ASP A 50 17.23 -12.96 6.58
CA ASP A 50 16.67 -12.86 5.23
C ASP A 50 15.14 -13.01 5.19
N LEU A 51 14.56 -13.92 6.00
CA LEU A 51 13.12 -14.14 6.06
C LEU A 51 12.38 -12.96 6.72
N VAL A 52 12.95 -12.43 7.81
CA VAL A 52 12.41 -11.26 8.51
C VAL A 52 12.49 -10.03 7.60
N MET A 53 13.61 -9.86 6.90
CA MET A 53 13.84 -8.79 5.92
C MET A 53 12.84 -8.89 4.76
N LEU A 54 12.65 -10.08 4.19
CA LEU A 54 11.62 -10.36 3.16
C LEU A 54 10.21 -10.01 3.63
N GLY A 55 9.84 -10.46 4.84
CA GLY A 55 8.53 -10.18 5.43
C GLY A 55 8.30 -8.69 5.67
N PHE A 56 9.31 -7.99 6.16
CA PHE A 56 9.28 -6.54 6.37
C PHE A 56 9.12 -5.78 5.04
N LEU A 57 9.91 -6.15 4.03
CA LEU A 57 9.84 -5.57 2.69
C LEU A 57 8.48 -5.78 2.02
N LEU A 58 7.93 -7.00 2.11
CA LEU A 58 6.58 -7.32 1.64
C LEU A 58 5.52 -6.47 2.36
N THR A 59 5.70 -6.20 3.66
CA THR A 59 4.80 -5.36 4.45
C THR A 59 4.82 -3.90 3.95
N ILE A 60 5.99 -3.35 3.67
CA ILE A 60 6.12 -2.00 3.08
C ILE A 60 5.40 -1.93 1.73
N VAL A 61 5.66 -2.89 0.84
CA VAL A 61 5.03 -2.93 -0.49
C VAL A 61 3.51 -3.04 -0.36
N TYR A 62 3.02 -3.88 0.56
CA TYR A 62 1.60 -4.04 0.83
C TYR A 62 0.96 -2.74 1.32
N ASP A 63 1.56 -2.09 2.31
CA ASP A 63 1.02 -0.86 2.90
C ASP A 63 0.96 0.29 1.89
N LYS A 64 2.03 0.46 1.09
CA LYS A 64 2.06 1.42 -0.01
C LYS A 64 1.00 1.13 -1.07
N THR A 65 0.87 -0.12 -1.50
CA THR A 65 -0.14 -0.48 -2.51
C THR A 65 -1.55 -0.33 -1.95
N LYS A 66 -1.77 -0.65 -0.66
CA LYS A 66 -3.05 -0.48 0.05
C LYS A 66 -3.46 0.98 0.13
N LYS A 67 -2.54 1.87 0.51
CA LYS A 67 -2.77 3.32 0.58
C LYS A 67 -3.34 3.89 -0.73
N TYR A 68 -2.87 3.41 -1.88
CA TYR A 68 -3.25 3.97 -3.18
C TYR A 68 -4.48 3.30 -3.81
N TYR A 69 -4.70 2.00 -3.57
CA TYR A 69 -5.77 1.24 -4.25
C TYR A 69 -6.91 0.79 -3.33
N PHE A 70 -6.72 0.78 -2.01
CA PHE A 70 -7.70 0.29 -1.05
C PHE A 70 -8.18 1.37 -0.08
N ASP A 71 -7.33 2.33 0.29
CA ASP A 71 -7.67 3.38 1.26
C ASP A 71 -8.68 4.40 0.67
N LYS A 72 -8.60 4.66 -0.64
CA LYS A 72 -9.58 5.50 -1.36
C LYS A 72 -10.99 4.92 -1.45
N ARG A 73 -11.23 3.67 -1.05
CA ARG A 73 -12.59 3.08 -1.04
C ARG A 73 -13.37 3.37 0.23
N HIS A 74 -12.75 3.97 1.25
CA HIS A 74 -13.42 4.33 2.50
C HIS A 74 -13.77 5.82 2.61
N GLU A 75 -13.53 6.62 1.57
CA GLU A 75 -14.05 8.00 1.45
C GLU A 75 -15.36 8.09 0.64
N ASP A 76 -15.89 6.98 0.11
CA ASP A 76 -17.26 6.90 -0.45
C ASP A 76 -18.26 6.49 0.63
N LYS A 77 -18.37 7.29 1.70
CA LYS A 77 -19.68 7.46 2.32
C LYS A 77 -20.22 8.75 1.73
N ASP A 78 -21.13 8.63 0.77
CA ASP A 78 -21.99 9.71 0.26
C ASP A 78 -22.64 10.48 1.43
N ILE A 79 -21.92 11.45 2.00
CA ILE A 79 -22.51 12.46 2.87
C ILE A 79 -22.74 13.66 1.97
N ILE A 80 -23.95 13.77 1.45
CA ILE A 80 -24.41 14.95 0.73
C ILE A 80 -24.76 15.99 1.81
N GLU A 81 -23.83 16.88 2.14
CA GLU A 81 -24.01 17.90 3.19
C GLU A 81 -24.92 19.08 2.77
N ASN A 82 -25.30 19.16 1.49
CA ASN A 82 -26.05 20.30 0.92
C ASN A 82 -27.44 19.89 0.41
N VAL A 83 -28.22 19.21 1.25
CA VAL A 83 -29.66 19.03 0.99
C VAL A 83 -30.42 20.12 1.75
N GLU A 84 -31.03 21.02 0.99
CA GLU A 84 -32.00 21.98 1.51
C GLU A 84 -33.27 21.18 1.86
N TYR A 85 -33.68 21.21 3.13
CA TYR A 85 -34.88 20.56 3.61
C TYR A 85 -35.88 21.62 4.06
N GLU A 86 -37.12 21.47 3.63
CA GLU A 86 -38.25 22.26 4.10
C GLU A 86 -38.96 21.42 5.17
N ILE A 87 -39.12 21.99 6.37
CA ILE A 87 -39.83 21.35 7.46
C ILE A 87 -41.31 21.70 7.28
N ASP A 88 -42.11 20.74 6.81
CA ASP A 88 -43.56 20.84 6.92
C ASP A 88 -43.94 20.59 8.38
N GLU A 89 -44.23 21.67 9.11
CA GLU A 89 -44.94 21.57 10.38
C GLU A 89 -46.39 21.20 10.08
N ASP A 90 -46.69 19.89 10.08
CA ASP A 90 -48.06 19.43 10.10
C ASP A 90 -48.74 19.97 11.38
N GLU A 91 -49.62 20.96 11.20
CA GLU A 91 -50.45 21.54 12.25
C GLU A 91 -51.18 20.42 13.03
N GLU A 92 -50.72 20.14 14.24
CA GLU A 92 -51.47 19.34 15.23
C GLU A 92 -52.76 20.11 15.58
N LYS A 93 -53.88 19.61 15.05
CA LYS A 93 -55.26 20.07 15.32
C LYS A 93 -55.71 19.76 16.74
#